data_AF-A0A2G9ZA68-F1
#
_entry.id   AF-A0A2G9ZA68-F1
#
_cell.length_a   1.000
_cell.length_b   1.000
_cell.length_c   1.000
_cell.angle_alpha   90.00
_cell.angle_beta   90.00
_cell.angle_gamma   90.00
#
_symmetry.space_group_name_H-M   'P 1'
#
loop_
_entity.id
_entity.type
_entity.pdbx_description
1 polymer ?
#
loop_
_entity_poly.entity_id
_entity_poly.type
_entity_poly.pdbx_seq_one_letter_code
_entity_poly.pdbx_strand_id
1 'polypeptide(L)'
;MEKREIHALDYAACSLMTRLNIVFAGRLPGWGLPDQGLNLELVGVVKNLGVWIEAMVRIKPVGWPESSFIFGRFTRYDDERRWTIAECSIFADHLQGFRRVLLKWESDVYPFFSMREKNTPEASLFEEIVSRSVAVA
;
A
#
# COMPACT_ATOMS: atom_id res chain seq x y z
N MET A 1 17.09 9.74 12.11
CA MET A 1 16.57 8.38 11.87
C MET A 1 17.77 7.53 11.50
N GLU A 2 18.01 6.42 12.20
CA GLU A 2 19.21 5.60 11.94
C GLU A 2 19.09 4.89 10.59
N LYS A 3 20.22 4.64 9.89
CA LYS A 3 20.22 3.95 8.57
C LYS A 3 19.45 2.62 8.58
N ARG A 4 19.43 1.91 9.71
CA ARG A 4 18.70 0.65 9.89
C ARG A 4 17.17 0.83 9.84
N GLU A 5 16.65 1.94 10.34
CA GLU A 5 15.21 2.21 10.34
C GLU A 5 14.70 2.51 8.93
N ILE A 6 15.53 3.15 8.10
CA ILE A 6 15.25 3.42 6.68
C ILE A 6 15.14 2.10 5.92
N HIS A 7 16.11 1.20 6.07
CA HIS A 7 16.08 -0.12 5.39
C HIS A 7 14.88 -0.99 5.81
N ALA A 8 14.48 -0.94 7.09
CA ALA A 8 13.30 -1.65 7.55
C ALA A 8 12.01 -1.10 6.92
N LEU A 9 11.95 0.22 6.69
CA LEU A 9 10.82 0.87 6.02
C LEU A 9 10.80 0.58 4.51
N ASP A 10 11.96 0.52 3.87
CA ASP A 10 12.10 0.09 2.46
C ASP A 10 11.55 -1.33 2.27
N TYR A 11 11.88 -2.24 3.18
CA TYR A 11 11.37 -3.61 3.15
C TYR A 11 9.84 -3.67 3.30
N ALA A 12 9.27 -2.88 4.21
CA ALA A 12 7.82 -2.80 4.38
C ALA A 12 7.13 -2.22 3.14
N ALA A 13 7.72 -1.23 2.48
CA ALA A 13 7.24 -0.70 1.21
C ALA A 13 7.25 -1.76 0.10
N CYS A 14 8.33 -2.54 -0.03
CA CYS A 14 8.41 -3.67 -0.97
C CYS A 14 7.36 -4.75 -0.66
N SER A 15 7.11 -5.04 0.63
CA SER A 15 6.06 -5.97 1.06
C SER A 15 4.67 -5.47 0.66
N LEU A 16 4.39 -4.17 0.85
CA LEU A 16 3.16 -3.54 0.37
C LEU A 16 3.01 -3.73 -1.14
N MET A 17 4.04 -3.39 -1.92
CA MET A 17 3.99 -3.52 -3.39
C MET A 17 3.72 -4.95 -3.82
N THR A 18 4.38 -5.94 -3.21
CA THR A 18 4.15 -7.37 -3.49
C THR A 18 2.70 -7.76 -3.24
N ARG A 19 2.11 -7.32 -2.12
CA ARG A 19 0.70 -7.58 -1.79
C ARG A 19 -0.25 -6.92 -2.77
N LEU A 20 0.00 -5.67 -3.14
CA LEU A 20 -0.79 -5.00 -4.17
C LEU A 20 -0.72 -5.74 -5.50
N ASN A 21 0.47 -6.23 -5.88
CA ASN A 21 0.63 -7.02 -7.09
C ASN A 21 -0.20 -8.30 -7.05
N ILE A 22 -0.22 -9.04 -5.92
CA ILE A 22 -1.08 -10.22 -5.77
C ILE A 22 -2.56 -9.87 -5.92
N VAL A 23 -2.99 -8.73 -5.37
CA VAL A 23 -4.40 -8.30 -5.43
C VAL A 23 -4.80 -7.93 -6.85
N PHE A 24 -3.97 -7.19 -7.57
CA PHE A 24 -4.35 -6.54 -8.83
C PHE A 24 -3.82 -7.21 -10.10
N ALA A 25 -2.75 -8.01 -10.04
CA ALA A 25 -2.13 -8.60 -11.23
C ALA A 25 -3.14 -9.44 -12.03
N GLY A 26 -3.24 -9.13 -13.33
CA GLY A 26 -4.16 -9.78 -14.26
C GLY A 26 -5.65 -9.44 -14.04
N ARG A 27 -5.98 -8.61 -13.03
CA ARG A 27 -7.36 -8.26 -12.68
C ARG A 27 -7.68 -6.79 -12.90
N LEU A 28 -6.67 -5.93 -12.87
CA LEU A 28 -6.79 -4.51 -13.21
C LEU A 28 -6.00 -4.24 -14.50
N PRO A 29 -6.65 -3.91 -15.62
CA PRO A 29 -5.96 -3.58 -16.87
C PRO A 29 -4.97 -2.43 -16.67
N GLY A 30 -3.74 -2.61 -17.17
CA GLY A 30 -2.65 -1.63 -17.00
C GLY A 30 -1.92 -1.74 -15.65
N TRP A 31 -2.38 -2.56 -14.71
CA TRP A 31 -1.65 -2.81 -13.47
C TRP A 31 -0.44 -3.70 -13.73
N GLY A 32 0.74 -3.19 -13.39
CA GLY A 32 1.99 -3.93 -13.40
C GLY A 32 3.04 -3.19 -12.59
N LEU A 33 3.79 -3.94 -11.78
CA LEU A 33 4.98 -3.39 -11.15
C LEU A 33 6.13 -3.44 -12.17
N PRO A 34 6.76 -2.30 -12.46
CA PRO A 34 7.91 -2.29 -13.34
C PRO A 34 9.12 -2.95 -12.67
N ASP A 35 9.89 -3.71 -13.45
CA ASP A 35 11.12 -4.39 -12.99
C ASP A 35 12.26 -3.41 -12.61
N GLN A 36 12.03 -2.11 -12.83
CA GLN A 36 13.02 -1.04 -12.70
C GLN A 36 13.12 -0.47 -11.28
N GLY A 37 12.31 -0.95 -10.34
CA GLY A 37 12.40 -0.63 -8.92
C GLY A 37 11.36 0.39 -8.41
N LEU A 38 11.60 0.91 -7.20
CA LEU A 38 10.69 1.82 -6.48
C LEU A 38 11.47 3.04 -5.98
N ASN A 39 10.93 4.24 -6.23
CA ASN A 39 11.40 5.46 -5.57
C ASN A 39 10.56 5.70 -4.32
N LEU A 40 11.21 5.82 -3.16
CA LEU A 40 10.57 6.01 -1.86
C LEU A 40 10.87 7.40 -1.33
N GLU A 41 9.83 8.09 -0.86
CA GLU A 41 9.91 9.44 -0.30
C GLU A 41 9.18 9.45 1.05
N LEU A 42 9.91 9.69 2.14
CA LEU A 42 9.32 9.81 3.47
C LEU A 42 8.65 11.19 3.60
N VAL A 43 7.33 11.20 3.71
CA VAL A 43 6.52 12.42 3.73
C VAL A 43 6.28 12.94 5.14
N GLY A 44 6.18 12.03 6.11
CA GLY A 44 5.99 12.43 7.50
C GLY A 44 6.21 11.28 8.48
N VAL A 45 6.52 11.65 9.72
CA VAL A 45 6.63 10.72 10.85
C VAL A 45 5.83 11.28 12.02
N VAL A 46 4.92 10.48 12.56
CA VAL A 46 4.16 10.78 13.76
C VAL A 46 4.61 9.83 14.86
N LYS A 47 4.96 10.38 16.03
CA LYS A 47 5.35 9.58 17.20
C LYS A 47 4.34 9.81 18.31
N ASN A 48 3.78 8.73 18.85
CA ASN A 48 2.88 8.82 20.00
C ASN A 48 3.59 8.35 21.26
N LEU A 49 4.20 9.29 22.00
CA LEU A 49 4.70 9.13 23.37
C LEU A 49 5.46 7.82 23.69
N GLY A 50 6.16 7.22 22.72
CA GLY A 50 6.88 5.96 22.91
C GLY A 50 6.00 4.71 22.89
N VAL A 51 4.78 4.78 22.38
CA VAL A 51 3.88 3.62 22.22
C VAL A 51 3.95 3.09 20.79
N TRP A 52 3.88 4.00 19.81
CA TRP A 52 4.00 3.65 18.41
C TRP A 52 4.55 4.82 17.59
N ILE A 53 5.08 4.48 16.42
CA ILE A 53 5.61 5.38 15.42
C ILE A 53 4.89 5.08 14.10
N GLU A 54 4.34 6.10 13.48
CA GLU A 54 3.81 6.03 12.12
C GLU A 54 4.73 6.76 11.16
N ALA A 55 4.95 6.15 10.00
CA ALA A 55 5.62 6.75 8.87
C ALA A 55 4.67 6.77 7.67
N MET A 56 4.57 7.94 7.03
CA MET A 56 3.90 8.10 5.74
C MET A 56 4.96 8.10 4.65
N VAL A 57 4.88 7.13 3.75
CA VAL A 57 5.81 6.99 2.63
C VAL A 57 5.05 7.13 1.32
N ARG A 58 5.55 8.00 0.45
CA ARG A 58 5.14 8.07 -0.94
C ARG A 58 6.02 7.13 -1.75
N ILE A 59 5.39 6.18 -2.42
CA ILE A 59 6.00 5.14 -3.24
C ILE A 59 5.70 5.47 -4.70
N LYS A 60 6.74 5.65 -5.51
CA LYS A 60 6.65 5.92 -6.94
C LYS A 60 7.31 4.77 -7.70
N PRO A 61 6.54 3.82 -8.26
CA PRO A 61 7.10 2.77 -9.11
C PRO A 61 7.84 3.35 -10.31
N VAL A 62 9.04 2.86 -10.61
CA VAL A 62 9.87 3.40 -11.69
C VAL A 62 9.28 3.01 -13.05
N GLY A 63 8.72 3.96 -13.79
CA GLY A 63 8.06 3.70 -15.09
C GLY A 63 6.56 3.93 -15.06
N TRP A 64 5.97 4.20 -13.90
CA TRP A 64 4.67 4.84 -13.82
C TRP A 64 4.77 6.35 -14.13
N PRO A 65 3.69 6.99 -14.61
CA PRO A 65 3.64 8.44 -14.77
C PRO A 65 3.88 9.18 -13.45
N GLU A 66 4.45 10.38 -13.49
CA GLU A 66 4.75 11.15 -12.27
C GLU A 66 3.52 11.51 -11.42
N SER A 67 2.36 11.65 -12.08
CA SER A 67 1.06 11.86 -11.45
C SER A 67 0.55 10.65 -10.68
N SER A 68 1.12 9.46 -10.93
CA SER A 68 0.76 8.20 -10.31
C SER A 68 1.72 7.83 -9.18
N PHE A 69 1.18 7.49 -8.02
CA PHE A 69 1.94 7.10 -6.84
C PHE A 69 1.05 6.37 -5.82
N ILE A 70 1.69 5.75 -4.84
CA ILE A 70 1.03 5.10 -3.72
C ILE A 70 1.49 5.79 -2.44
N PHE A 71 0.55 6.15 -1.57
CA PHE A 71 0.87 6.52 -0.19
C PHE A 71 0.68 5.30 0.70
N GLY A 72 1.74 4.83 1.34
CA GLY A 72 1.67 3.83 2.41
C GLY A 72 1.81 4.49 3.77
N ARG A 73 0.93 4.16 4.71
CA ARG A 73 1.10 4.44 6.13
C ARG A 73 1.57 3.15 6.79
N PHE A 74 2.72 3.25 7.45
CA PHE A 74 3.36 2.14 8.14
C PHE A 74 3.39 2.46 9.62
N THR A 75 3.15 1.45 10.45
CA THR A 75 3.18 1.59 11.90
C THR A 75 4.27 0.67 12.44
N ARG A 76 5.01 1.14 13.44
CA ARG A 76 5.90 0.35 14.26
C ARG A 76 5.51 0.57 15.71
N TYR A 77 5.20 -0.50 16.43
CA TYR A 77 5.01 -0.45 17.88
C TYR A 77 6.37 -0.45 18.58
N ASP A 78 6.48 0.20 19.74
CA ASP A 78 7.79 0.42 20.37
C ASP A 78 8.47 -0.87 20.85
N ASP A 79 7.68 -1.93 21.09
CA ASP A 79 8.13 -3.28 21.38
C ASP A 79 8.51 -4.09 20.13
N GLU A 80 8.16 -3.61 18.93
CA GLU A 80 8.42 -4.27 17.66
C GLU A 80 9.54 -3.58 16.86
N ARG A 81 10.49 -4.37 16.35
CA ARG A 81 11.54 -3.89 15.43
C ARG A 81 11.10 -3.86 13.96
N ARG A 82 9.83 -4.12 13.66
CA ARG A 82 9.30 -4.22 12.28
C ARG A 82 8.30 -3.12 11.99
N TRP A 83 8.30 -2.67 10.74
CA TRP A 83 7.24 -1.82 10.22
C TRP A 83 6.15 -2.71 9.63
N THR A 84 4.91 -2.48 10.05
CA THR A 84 3.72 -3.15 9.50
C THR A 84 2.96 -2.17 8.63
N ILE A 85 2.24 -2.70 7.64
CA ILE A 85 1.40 -1.90 6.74
C ILE A 85 0.11 -1.61 7.50
N ALA A 86 -0.22 -0.33 7.72
CA ALA A 86 -1.49 0.05 8.34
C ALA A 86 -2.56 0.36 7.27
N GLU A 87 -2.19 1.15 6.27
CA GLU A 87 -3.05 1.48 5.14
C GLU A 87 -2.24 1.92 3.92
N CYS A 88 -2.87 1.90 2.75
CA CYS A 88 -2.35 2.58 1.59
C CYS A 88 -3.44 3.26 0.77
N SER A 89 -3.11 4.40 0.16
CA SER A 89 -3.92 5.05 -0.88
C SER A 89 -3.20 4.98 -2.22
N ILE A 90 -3.88 4.51 -3.26
CA ILE A 90 -3.32 4.40 -4.61
C ILE A 90 -3.89 5.51 -5.48
N PHE A 91 -3.01 6.26 -6.15
CA PHE A 91 -3.33 7.30 -7.12
C PHE A 91 -2.70 6.85 -8.44
N ALA A 92 -3.52 6.44 -9.41
CA ALA A 92 -3.02 5.84 -10.64
C ALA A 92 -3.90 6.28 -11.82
N ASP A 93 -3.66 7.48 -12.33
CA ASP A 93 -4.45 8.11 -13.40
C ASP A 93 -4.38 7.38 -14.75
N HIS A 94 -3.28 6.66 -14.99
CA HIS A 94 -3.11 5.80 -16.14
C HIS A 94 -3.96 4.52 -16.11
N LEU A 95 -4.53 4.17 -14.95
CA LEU A 95 -5.39 3.00 -14.82
C LEU A 95 -6.84 3.45 -15.08
N GLN A 96 -7.40 3.00 -16.20
CA GLN A 96 -8.74 3.38 -16.62
C GLN A 96 -9.79 2.94 -15.59
N GLY A 97 -10.64 3.88 -15.15
CA GLY A 97 -11.66 3.61 -14.13
C GLY A 97 -11.11 3.53 -12.70
N PHE A 98 -9.87 3.95 -12.45
CA PHE A 98 -9.23 3.86 -11.14
C PHE A 98 -8.94 5.27 -10.60
N ARG A 99 -9.87 5.84 -9.80
CA ARG A 99 -9.69 7.22 -9.27
C ARG A 99 -8.85 7.27 -8.00
N ARG A 100 -9.22 6.47 -7.00
CA ARG A 100 -8.49 6.34 -5.73
C ARG A 100 -8.99 5.10 -5.00
N VAL A 101 -8.07 4.30 -4.49
CA VAL A 101 -8.41 3.18 -3.60
C VAL A 101 -7.68 3.34 -2.29
N LEU A 102 -8.42 3.29 -1.18
CA LEU A 102 -7.87 3.19 0.17
C LEU A 102 -7.99 1.75 0.65
N LEU A 103 -6.84 1.17 0.99
CA LEU A 103 -6.73 -0.17 1.56
C LEU A 103 -6.25 -0.03 3.01
N LYS A 104 -6.80 -0.86 3.90
CA LYS A 104 -6.39 -0.95 5.29
C LYS A 104 -5.97 -2.39 5.58
N TRP A 105 -5.06 -2.56 6.53
CA TRP A 105 -4.63 -3.87 7.02
C TRP A 105 -4.80 -3.88 8.53
N GLU A 106 -5.48 -4.89 9.05
CA GLU A 106 -5.66 -5.10 10.49
C GLU A 106 -4.57 -6.00 11.09
N SER A 107 -3.87 -6.79 10.26
CA SER A 107 -2.73 -7.59 10.67
C SER A 107 -1.79 -7.90 9.49
N ASP A 108 -0.59 -8.38 9.81
CA ASP A 108 0.37 -8.90 8.82
C ASP A 108 -0.11 -10.20 8.13
N VAL A 109 -1.09 -10.89 8.71
CA VAL A 109 -1.49 -12.26 8.33
C VAL A 109 -2.66 -12.26 7.34
N TYR A 110 -3.64 -11.36 7.52
CA TYR A 110 -4.77 -11.24 6.60
C TYR A 110 -5.12 -9.76 6.34
N PRO A 111 -5.15 -9.31 5.07
CA PRO A 111 -5.77 -8.03 4.76
C PRO A 111 -7.26 -8.09 5.05
N PHE A 112 -7.77 -7.23 5.93
CA PHE A 112 -9.20 -6.92 5.98
C PHE A 112 -9.43 -5.60 5.27
N PHE A 113 -10.15 -5.66 4.16
CA PHE A 113 -10.34 -4.56 3.24
C PHE A 113 -11.49 -3.66 3.73
N SER A 114 -11.16 -2.42 4.11
CA SER A 114 -12.16 -1.40 4.41
C SER A 114 -12.03 -0.25 3.42
N MET A 115 -12.85 -0.25 2.37
CA MET A 115 -13.04 0.94 1.55
C MET A 115 -13.88 1.99 2.30
N ARG A 116 -13.45 3.25 2.28
CA ARG A 116 -14.19 4.35 2.92
C ARG A 116 -15.46 4.73 2.16
N GLU A 117 -15.50 4.51 0.85
CA GLU A 117 -16.65 4.84 0.01
C GLU A 117 -17.28 3.54 -0.48
N LYS A 118 -18.43 3.20 0.11
CA LYS A 118 -19.30 2.12 -0.35
C LYS A 118 -20.23 2.69 -1.42
N ASN A 119 -20.49 1.94 -2.50
CA ASN A 119 -21.39 2.26 -3.62
C ASN A 119 -20.81 3.07 -4.80
N THR A 120 -19.50 3.02 -5.06
CA THR A 120 -18.93 3.51 -6.33
C THR A 120 -18.65 2.33 -7.29
N PRO A 121 -18.62 2.55 -8.63
CA PRO A 121 -18.21 1.50 -9.57
C PRO A 121 -16.84 0.90 -9.26
N GLU A 122 -15.92 1.74 -8.77
CA GLU A 122 -14.59 1.35 -8.33
C GLU A 122 -14.65 0.45 -7.09
N ALA A 123 -15.56 0.76 -6.17
CA ALA A 123 -15.81 -0.06 -4.99
C ALA A 123 -16.34 -1.45 -5.38
N SER A 124 -17.29 -1.54 -6.30
CA SER A 124 -17.83 -2.83 -6.77
C SER A 124 -16.78 -3.67 -7.52
N LEU A 125 -16.00 -3.05 -8.41
CA LEU A 125 -14.90 -3.72 -9.11
C LEU A 125 -13.86 -4.24 -8.10
N PHE A 126 -13.58 -3.45 -7.06
CA PHE A 126 -12.61 -3.81 -6.05
C PHE A 126 -13.12 -4.92 -5.11
N GLU A 127 -14.38 -4.88 -4.67
CA GLU A 127 -15.02 -5.96 -3.93
C GLU A 127 -15.05 -7.28 -4.73
N GLU A 128 -15.27 -7.21 -6.05
CA GLU A 128 -15.18 -8.38 -6.94
C GLU A 128 -13.76 -8.95 -7.00
N ILE A 129 -12.74 -8.10 -7.16
CA ILE A 129 -11.33 -8.50 -7.17
C ILE A 129 -10.93 -9.14 -5.84
N VAL A 130 -11.32 -8.53 -4.71
CA VAL A 130 -11.00 -9.00 -3.37
C VAL A 130 -11.71 -10.30 -3.02
N SER A 131 -13.02 -10.40 -3.26
CA SER A 131 -13.81 -11.61 -2.96
C SER A 131 -13.27 -12.84 -3.72
N ARG A 132 -12.81 -12.65 -4.96
CA ARG A 132 -12.13 -13.70 -5.74
C ARG A 132 -10.71 -14.02 -5.26
N SER A 133 -10.07 -13.12 -4.51
CA SER A 133 -8.73 -13.34 -3.93
C SER A 133 -8.76 -14.22 -2.69
N VAL A 134 -9.77 -14.02 -1.84
CA VAL A 134 -9.92 -14.75 -0.58
C VAL A 134 -10.45 -16.17 -0.81
N ALA A 135 -11.17 -16.40 -1.92
CA ALA A 135 -11.68 -17.73 -2.28
C ALA A 135 -10.62 -18.75 -2.75
N VAL A 136 -9.35 -18.34 -2.90
CA VAL A 136 -8.26 -19.17 -3.45
C VAL A 136 -7.17 -19.46 -2.40
N ALA A 137 -7.37 -19.09 -1.14
CA ALA A 137 -6.44 -19.33 -0.03
C ALA A 137 -6.87 -20.50 0.86
#